data_AF-A0A375CPT7-F1
#
_entry.id   AF-A0A375CPT7-F1
#
_cell.length_a   1.000
_cell.length_b   1.000
_cell.length_c   1.000
_cell.angle_alpha   90.00
_cell.angle_beta   90.00
_cell.angle_gamma   90.00
#
_symmetry.space_group_name_H-M   'P 1'
#
loop_
_entity.id
_entity.type
_entity.pdbx_description
1 polymer ?
#
loop_
_entity_poly.entity_id
_entity_poly.type
_entity_poly.pdbx_seq_one_letter_code
_entity_poly.pdbx_strand_id
1 'polypeptide(L)'
;MVRSFIALLLALSAATAAVAKDAAPCPHVLSAGQPAVREAARDTRLLCYRAYAVLYSPSTRTALWSAERLTATAVEAARKLPRDSDFYEEDRLPPSDRARLQDFARSGYDRGGTERGLCRQGLAGRELQPCQHRPAAQYV
;
A
#
# COMPACT_ATOMS: atom_id res chain seq x y z
N MET A 1 60.61 -12.44 4.15
CA MET A 1 59.90 -11.15 3.96
C MET A 1 58.67 -11.24 3.06
N VAL A 2 58.55 -12.18 2.10
CA VAL A 2 57.40 -12.25 1.16
C VAL A 2 56.13 -12.91 1.74
N ARG A 3 56.25 -13.78 2.76
CA ARG A 3 55.10 -14.50 3.36
C ARG A 3 54.14 -13.62 4.17
N SER A 4 54.63 -12.53 4.77
CA SER A 4 53.81 -11.60 5.56
C SER A 4 52.97 -10.65 4.71
N PHE A 5 53.36 -10.41 3.44
CA PHE A 5 52.59 -9.54 2.54
C PHE A 5 51.39 -10.25 1.90
N ILE A 6 51.44 -11.58 1.77
CA ILE A 6 50.34 -12.38 1.18
C ILE A 6 49.15 -12.44 2.14
N ALA A 7 49.39 -12.54 3.44
CA ALA A 7 48.32 -12.58 4.45
C ALA A 7 47.56 -11.24 4.57
N LEU A 8 48.24 -10.12 4.30
CA LEU A 8 47.62 -8.79 4.36
C LEU A 8 46.76 -8.50 3.11
N LEU A 9 47.11 -9.07 1.96
CA LEU A 9 46.34 -8.92 0.72
C LEU A 9 45.10 -9.82 0.64
N LEU A 10 45.08 -10.95 1.36
CA LEU A 10 43.91 -11.86 1.42
C LEU A 10 42.82 -11.42 2.42
N ALA A 11 43.12 -10.49 3.34
CA ALA A 11 42.16 -10.00 4.32
C ALA A 11 41.31 -8.82 3.82
N LEU A 12 41.62 -8.25 2.64
CA LEU A 12 41.01 -7.01 2.17
C LEU A 12 39.87 -7.20 1.13
N SER A 13 39.45 -8.43 0.84
CA SER A 13 38.50 -8.72 -0.26
C SER A 13 37.08 -9.13 0.16
N ALA A 14 36.67 -8.98 1.42
CA ALA A 14 35.41 -9.57 1.91
C ALA A 14 34.38 -8.56 2.49
N ALA A 15 34.31 -7.34 1.96
CA ALA A 15 33.27 -6.38 2.34
C ALA A 15 32.46 -5.88 1.14
N THR A 16 31.83 -6.79 0.39
CA THR A 16 30.68 -6.42 -0.44
C THR A 16 29.47 -6.26 0.48
N ALA A 17 29.20 -5.02 0.89
CA ALA A 17 27.91 -4.67 1.48
C ALA A 17 26.82 -4.95 0.44
N ALA A 18 26.01 -5.98 0.67
CA ALA A 18 24.81 -6.21 -0.11
C ALA A 18 23.87 -5.03 0.16
N VAL A 19 23.79 -4.08 -0.77
CA VAL A 19 22.72 -3.09 -0.79
C VAL A 19 21.44 -3.86 -1.01
N ALA A 20 20.71 -4.13 0.07
CA ALA A 20 19.34 -4.58 -0.03
C ALA A 20 18.58 -3.49 -0.78
N LYS A 21 18.21 -3.74 -2.03
CA LYS A 21 17.17 -2.95 -2.67
C LYS A 21 15.93 -3.16 -1.83
N ASP A 22 15.52 -2.14 -1.07
CA ASP A 22 14.23 -2.17 -0.38
C ASP A 22 13.19 -2.61 -1.41
N ALA A 23 12.54 -3.74 -1.14
CA ALA A 23 11.51 -4.25 -2.00
C ALA A 23 10.46 -3.13 -2.14
N ALA A 24 10.20 -2.69 -3.37
CA ALA A 24 9.22 -1.64 -3.61
C ALA A 24 7.91 -2.05 -2.94
N PRO A 25 7.40 -1.29 -1.96
CA PRO A 25 6.17 -1.67 -1.32
C PRO A 25 5.03 -1.61 -2.35
N CYS A 26 4.14 -2.60 -2.32
CA CYS A 26 3.06 -2.82 -3.29
C CYS A 26 3.52 -2.94 -4.78
N PRO A 27 4.42 -3.87 -5.15
CA PRO A 27 5.04 -3.90 -6.48
C PRO A 27 4.06 -4.15 -7.63
N HIS A 28 2.91 -4.78 -7.36
CA HIS A 28 1.85 -5.03 -8.36
C HIS A 28 1.10 -3.75 -8.77
N VAL A 29 1.15 -2.69 -7.95
CA VAL A 29 0.56 -1.38 -8.24
C VAL A 29 1.66 -0.36 -8.57
N LEU A 30 2.71 -0.30 -7.75
CA LEU A 30 3.71 0.77 -7.75
C LEU A 30 4.97 0.43 -8.56
N SER A 31 4.86 -0.50 -9.52
CA SER A 31 5.97 -0.87 -10.42
C SER A 31 6.58 0.31 -11.20
N ALA A 32 5.80 1.37 -11.44
CA ALA A 32 6.25 2.59 -12.14
C ALA A 32 6.86 3.65 -11.20
N GLY A 33 6.93 3.38 -9.89
CA GLY A 33 7.34 4.34 -8.87
C GLY A 33 6.17 4.86 -8.03
N GLN A 34 6.48 5.74 -7.08
CA GLN A 34 5.50 6.33 -6.16
C GLN A 34 5.29 7.82 -6.45
N PRO A 35 4.06 8.34 -6.29
CA PRO A 35 3.83 9.78 -6.33
C PRO A 35 4.63 10.52 -5.26
N ALA A 36 5.23 11.65 -5.65
CA ALA A 36 5.90 12.53 -4.70
C ALA A 36 4.87 13.27 -3.84
N VAL A 37 5.15 13.42 -2.55
CA VAL A 37 4.36 14.25 -1.63
C VAL A 37 5.17 15.50 -1.29
N ARG A 38 4.57 16.67 -1.48
CA ARG A 38 5.24 17.97 -1.27
C ARG A 38 5.65 18.20 0.19
N GLU A 39 4.84 17.72 1.13
CA GLU A 39 5.16 17.73 2.55
C GLU A 39 5.04 16.30 3.05
N ALA A 40 6.14 15.73 3.54
CA ALA A 40 6.09 14.43 4.20
C ALA A 40 5.24 14.58 5.46
N ALA A 41 3.96 14.22 5.39
CA ALA A 41 3.17 14.03 6.59
C ALA A 41 3.94 13.05 7.47
N ARG A 42 4.16 13.41 8.73
CA ARG A 42 4.86 12.52 9.65
C ARG A 42 4.04 11.24 9.78
N ASP A 43 4.75 10.12 9.91
CA ASP A 43 4.15 8.81 10.20
C ASP A 43 3.17 8.29 9.13
N THR A 44 3.39 8.63 7.85
CA THR A 44 2.58 8.05 6.77
C THR A 44 2.63 6.52 6.75
N ARG A 45 1.53 5.93 6.30
CA ARG A 45 1.36 4.48 6.19
C ARG A 45 0.96 4.13 4.76
N LEU A 46 1.79 3.33 4.09
CA LEU A 46 1.44 2.79 2.79
C LEU A 46 0.57 1.53 2.97
N LEU A 47 -0.67 1.61 2.52
CA LEU A 47 -1.65 0.52 2.56
C LEU A 47 -1.72 -0.14 1.18
N CYS A 48 -1.23 -1.39 1.09
CA CYS A 48 -1.35 -2.19 -0.13
C CYS A 48 -2.68 -2.96 -0.13
N TYR A 49 -3.48 -2.78 -1.18
CA TYR A 49 -4.64 -3.63 -1.49
C TYR A 49 -4.37 -4.43 -2.75
N ARG A 50 -5.24 -5.38 -3.10
CA ARG A 50 -5.04 -6.24 -4.27
C ARG A 50 -5.02 -5.46 -5.58
N ALA A 51 -5.87 -4.45 -5.72
CA ALA A 51 -6.03 -3.70 -6.96
C ALA A 51 -5.42 -2.28 -6.92
N TYR A 52 -5.17 -1.75 -5.72
CA TYR A 52 -4.76 -0.37 -5.53
C TYR A 52 -3.83 -0.22 -4.31
N ALA A 53 -3.18 0.92 -4.18
CA ALA A 53 -2.35 1.29 -3.03
C ALA A 53 -2.70 2.71 -2.59
N VAL A 54 -2.66 2.95 -1.28
CA VAL A 54 -2.98 4.26 -0.68
C VAL A 54 -1.85 4.68 0.24
N LEU A 55 -1.37 5.91 0.11
CA LEU A 55 -0.53 6.52 1.14
C LEU A 55 -1.41 7.30 2.11
N TYR A 56 -1.48 6.80 3.33
CA TYR A 56 -2.33 7.33 4.39
C TYR A 56 -1.55 8.25 5.33
N SER A 57 -2.20 9.34 5.76
CA SER A 57 -1.68 10.29 6.75
C SER A 57 -2.50 10.17 8.05
N PRO A 58 -1.91 9.66 9.15
CA PRO A 58 -2.59 9.60 10.44
C PRO A 58 -2.99 10.96 11.01
N SER A 59 -2.23 12.02 10.71
CA SER A 59 -2.47 13.35 11.25
C SER A 59 -3.75 14.00 10.69
N THR A 60 -4.02 13.77 9.42
CA THR A 60 -5.22 14.26 8.73
C THR A 60 -6.32 13.21 8.67
N ARG A 61 -6.00 11.96 9.01
CA ARG A 61 -6.83 10.76 8.84
C ARG A 61 -7.36 10.60 7.42
N THR A 62 -6.55 10.96 6.43
CA THR A 62 -6.93 10.94 5.01
C THR A 62 -5.82 10.36 4.14
N ALA A 63 -6.18 9.96 2.92
CA ALA A 63 -5.21 9.61 1.90
C ALA A 63 -4.49 10.86 1.38
N LEU A 64 -3.17 10.78 1.24
CA LEU A 64 -2.36 11.77 0.52
C LEU A 64 -2.37 11.51 -0.98
N TRP A 65 -2.40 10.25 -1.37
CA TRP A 65 -2.65 9.78 -2.73
C TRP A 65 -3.13 8.34 -2.73
N SER A 66 -3.71 7.95 -3.86
CA SER A 66 -3.92 6.56 -4.21
C SER A 66 -3.42 6.23 -5.61
N ALA A 67 -3.18 4.96 -5.88
CA ALA A 67 -2.65 4.48 -7.14
C ALA A 67 -3.26 3.13 -7.54
N GLU A 68 -3.49 2.95 -8.84
CA GLU A 68 -3.99 1.72 -9.46
C GLU A 68 -3.14 1.38 -10.68
N ARG A 69 -2.98 0.08 -10.96
CA ARG A 69 -2.41 -0.39 -12.23
C ARG A 69 -3.52 -0.88 -13.15
N LEU A 70 -3.89 -0.05 -14.11
CA LEU A 70 -4.95 -0.36 -15.07
C LEU A 70 -4.44 -1.32 -16.16
N THR A 71 -5.11 -2.46 -16.28
CA THR A 71 -4.96 -3.39 -17.42
C THR A 71 -6.34 -3.75 -17.94
N ALA A 72 -6.46 -4.14 -19.21
CA ALA A 72 -7.73 -4.57 -19.77
C ALA A 72 -8.37 -5.69 -18.93
N THR A 73 -7.58 -6.70 -18.54
CA THR A 73 -8.03 -7.79 -17.67
C THR A 73 -8.52 -7.31 -16.29
N ALA A 74 -7.80 -6.37 -15.66
CA ALA A 74 -8.21 -5.83 -14.36
C ALA A 74 -9.52 -5.03 -14.46
N VAL A 75 -9.70 -4.25 -15.53
CA VAL A 75 -10.93 -3.50 -15.78
C VAL A 75 -12.11 -4.45 -16.01
N GLU A 76 -11.94 -5.49 -16.82
CA GLU A 76 -13.00 -6.48 -17.07
C GLU A 76 -13.35 -7.31 -15.84
N ALA A 77 -12.37 -7.59 -14.97
CA ALA A 77 -12.63 -8.19 -13.66
C ALA A 77 -13.42 -7.24 -12.74
N ALA A 78 -13.05 -5.96 -12.70
CA ALA A 78 -13.72 -4.94 -11.89
C ALA A 78 -15.20 -4.76 -12.26
N ARG A 79 -15.53 -4.82 -13.56
CA ARG A 79 -16.93 -4.71 -14.04
C ARG A 79 -17.87 -5.77 -13.49
N LYS A 80 -17.33 -6.92 -13.07
CA LYS A 80 -18.11 -8.06 -12.55
C LYS A 80 -18.32 -7.98 -11.05
N LEU A 81 -17.65 -7.05 -10.36
CA LEU A 81 -17.76 -6.91 -8.92
C LEU A 81 -18.97 -6.02 -8.57
N PRO A 82 -19.84 -6.43 -7.64
CA PRO A 82 -20.88 -5.57 -7.14
C PRO A 82 -20.23 -4.39 -6.41
N ARG A 83 -20.76 -3.19 -6.62
CA ARG A 83 -20.38 -2.03 -5.83
C ARG A 83 -21.01 -2.18 -4.45
N ASP A 84 -20.18 -2.07 -3.42
CA ASP A 84 -20.60 -1.84 -2.05
C ASP A 84 -20.29 -0.39 -1.66
N SER A 85 -21.17 0.20 -0.84
CA SER A 85 -21.05 1.58 -0.36
C SER A 85 -20.99 1.66 1.15
N ASP A 86 -20.72 0.52 1.81
CA ASP A 86 -20.41 0.49 3.23
C ASP A 86 -19.01 1.04 3.49
N PHE A 87 -18.91 1.75 4.61
CA PHE A 87 -17.70 2.42 5.06
C PHE A 87 -17.16 1.73 6.31
N TYR A 88 -15.85 1.47 6.32
CA TYR A 88 -15.21 0.72 7.39
C TYR A 88 -13.93 1.42 7.85
N GLU A 89 -13.62 1.32 9.13
CA GLU A 89 -12.31 1.70 9.63
C GLU A 89 -11.24 0.73 9.11
N GLU A 90 -10.03 1.21 8.83
CA GLU A 90 -8.92 0.33 8.44
C GLU A 90 -8.28 -0.32 9.68
N ASP A 91 -8.57 -1.61 9.85
CA ASP A 91 -8.08 -2.40 10.97
C ASP A 91 -6.55 -2.54 11.05
N ARG A 92 -5.84 -2.33 9.93
CA ARG A 92 -4.37 -2.32 9.89
C ARG A 92 -3.75 -1.10 10.54
N LEU A 93 -4.52 -0.05 10.81
CA LEU A 93 -4.06 1.15 11.50
C LEU A 93 -4.30 1.04 13.02
N PRO A 94 -3.45 1.67 13.84
CA PRO A 94 -3.73 1.86 15.26
C PRO A 94 -5.09 2.54 15.47
N PRO A 95 -5.89 2.18 16.49
CA PRO A 95 -7.21 2.78 16.70
C PRO A 95 -7.24 4.31 16.83
N SER A 96 -6.14 4.94 17.27
CA SER A 96 -5.97 6.40 17.34
C SER A 96 -5.86 7.06 15.97
N ASP A 97 -5.35 6.30 15.00
CA ASP A 97 -4.95 6.77 13.68
C ASP A 97 -6.04 6.51 12.64
N ARG A 98 -7.05 5.68 12.96
CA ARG A 98 -8.15 5.35 12.05
C ARG A 98 -9.07 6.54 11.85
N ALA A 99 -9.46 6.76 10.60
CA ALA A 99 -10.60 7.60 10.28
C ALA A 99 -11.89 6.87 10.64
N ARG A 100 -12.85 7.62 11.19
CA ARG A 100 -14.12 7.08 11.69
C ARG A 100 -15.28 7.81 11.03
N LEU A 101 -16.45 7.15 10.95
CA LEU A 101 -17.65 7.77 10.40
C LEU A 101 -18.01 9.11 11.06
N GLN A 102 -17.79 9.20 12.37
CA GLN A 102 -18.02 10.42 13.15
C GLN A 102 -17.09 11.59 12.75
N ASP A 103 -15.92 11.33 12.17
CA ASP A 103 -14.98 12.37 11.73
C ASP A 103 -15.53 13.14 10.51
N PHE A 104 -16.46 12.53 9.77
CA PHE A 104 -17.12 13.12 8.60
C PHE A 104 -18.57 13.54 8.89
N ALA A 105 -19.12 13.14 10.03
CA ALA A 105 -20.50 13.47 10.38
C ALA A 105 -20.64 14.97 10.67
N ARG A 106 -21.46 15.66 9.86
CA ARG A 106 -21.73 17.11 9.98
C ARG A 106 -20.49 18.01 9.79
N SER A 107 -19.44 17.50 9.16
CA SER A 107 -18.23 18.28 8.87
C SER A 107 -18.36 19.20 7.64
N GLY A 108 -19.40 18.98 6.82
CA GLY A 108 -19.55 19.63 5.51
C GLY A 108 -18.74 18.95 4.40
N TYR A 109 -18.03 17.86 4.70
CA TYR A 109 -17.28 17.06 3.73
C TYR A 109 -17.95 15.72 3.46
N ASP A 110 -18.00 15.33 2.19
CA ASP A 110 -18.42 13.99 1.78
C ASP A 110 -17.34 12.94 2.13
N ARG A 111 -17.78 11.69 2.30
CA ARG A 111 -16.90 10.52 2.46
C ARG A 111 -16.35 10.06 1.10
N GLY A 112 -15.59 10.94 0.45
CA GLY A 112 -15.02 10.70 -0.86
C GLY A 112 -13.96 9.60 -0.81
N GLY A 113 -14.18 8.50 -1.53
CA GLY A 113 -13.12 7.52 -1.80
C GLY A 113 -12.23 7.99 -2.94
N THR A 114 -10.91 7.78 -2.84
CA THR A 114 -9.95 8.05 -3.92
C THR A 114 -9.96 6.99 -5.04
N GLU A 115 -10.63 5.86 -4.84
CA GLU A 115 -10.74 4.75 -5.79
C GLU A 115 -12.19 4.27 -6.06
N ARG A 116 -12.34 3.51 -7.15
CA ARG A 116 -13.52 2.65 -7.36
C ARG A 116 -13.37 1.40 -6.49
N GLY A 117 -14.33 1.15 -5.58
CA GLY A 117 -14.28 0.05 -4.62
C GLY A 117 -13.95 -1.30 -5.26
N LEU A 118 -12.84 -1.92 -4.83
CA LEU A 118 -12.37 -3.23 -5.26
C LEU A 118 -12.02 -4.09 -4.03
N CYS A 119 -12.40 -5.38 -4.06
CA CYS A 119 -12.33 -6.31 -2.93
C CYS A 119 -10.94 -6.41 -2.26
N ARG A 120 -10.94 -6.46 -0.91
CA ARG A 120 -9.78 -6.82 -0.07
C ARG A 120 -9.51 -8.32 -0.13
N GLN A 121 -8.29 -8.73 -0.46
CA GLN A 121 -7.71 -10.00 -0.01
C GLN A 121 -6.21 -9.80 0.24
N GLY A 122 -5.73 -10.34 1.37
CA GLY A 122 -4.31 -10.40 1.70
C GLY A 122 -3.51 -11.12 0.62
N LEU A 123 -2.25 -10.73 0.48
CA LEU A 123 -1.28 -11.32 -0.43
C LEU A 123 -0.97 -12.76 -0.01
N ALA A 124 -1.75 -13.73 -0.50
CA ALA A 124 -1.38 -15.14 -0.52
C ALA A 124 -1.86 -15.71 -1.85
N GLY A 125 -0.92 -15.96 -2.76
CA GLY A 125 -1.22 -16.46 -4.09
C GLY A 125 -1.84 -17.86 -4.05
N ARG A 126 -3.08 -17.97 -4.53
CA ARG A 126 -3.71 -19.08 -5.28
C ARG A 126 -5.22 -18.79 -5.38
N GLU A 127 -5.80 -19.14 -6.52
CA GLU A 127 -7.24 -19.08 -6.85
C GLU A 127 -7.92 -17.68 -6.88
N LEU A 128 -8.60 -17.37 -7.98
CA LEU A 128 -9.58 -16.29 -8.06
C LEU A 128 -10.88 -16.77 -7.40
N GLN A 129 -10.92 -16.79 -6.06
CA GLN A 129 -12.13 -17.13 -5.31
C GLN A 129 -13.09 -15.93 -5.26
N PRO A 130 -14.42 -16.14 -5.46
CA PRO A 130 -15.41 -15.07 -5.32
C PRO A 130 -15.40 -14.48 -3.91
N CYS A 131 -15.50 -13.14 -3.80
CA CYS A 131 -15.45 -12.38 -2.55
C CYS A 131 -16.66 -12.70 -1.66
N GLN A 132 -16.68 -13.84 -0.96
CA GLN A 132 -17.87 -14.24 -0.21
C GLN A 132 -17.98 -13.64 1.20
N HIS A 133 -16.95 -13.01 1.79
CA HIS A 133 -17.02 -12.63 3.21
C HIS A 133 -16.69 -11.19 3.61
N ARG A 134 -16.24 -10.30 2.73
CA ARG A 134 -16.37 -8.84 2.95
C ARG A 134 -16.54 -8.12 1.61
N PRO A 135 -17.65 -7.41 1.40
CA PRO A 135 -17.89 -6.64 0.18
C PRO A 135 -16.86 -5.51 0.04
N ALA A 136 -16.83 -4.86 -1.14
CA ALA A 136 -15.83 -3.86 -1.50
C ALA A 136 -15.89 -2.62 -0.58
N ALA A 137 -15.21 -2.70 0.57
CA ALA A 137 -15.19 -1.67 1.58
C ALA A 137 -14.59 -0.36 1.06
N GLN A 138 -15.33 0.74 1.19
CA GLN A 138 -14.76 2.08 1.15
C GLN A 138 -14.13 2.34 2.52
N TYR A 139 -12.80 2.27 2.62
CA TYR A 139 -12.13 2.64 3.86
C TYR A 139 -12.24 4.15 4.04
N VAL A 140 -12.69 4.56 5.24
CA VAL A 140 -12.67 5.97 5.65
C VAL A 140 -11.22 6.41 5.82
#